data_AF-A0A7J5C096-F1
#
_entry.id   AF-A0A7J5C096-F1
#
_cell.length_a   1.000
_cell.length_b   1.000
_cell.length_c   1.000
_cell.angle_alpha   90.00
_cell.angle_beta   90.00
_cell.angle_gamma   90.00
#
_symmetry.space_group_name_H-M   'P 1'
#
loop_
_entity.id
_entity.type
_entity.pdbx_description
1 polymer ?
#
loop_
_entity_poly.entity_id
_entity_poly.type
_entity_poly.pdbx_seq_one_letter_code
_entity_poly.pdbx_strand_id
1 'polypeptide(L)' 'MHLTKAHLALILPIAALVLTPFFPFINTPASMLGLPPILFWVGGWAIATTLILSMLYRSEPELDDTIADTAEQEPHA' A
#
# COMPACT_ATOMS: atom_id res chain seq x y z
N MET A 1 13.75 3.45 -16.09
CA MET A 1 12.98 2.77 -15.02
C MET A 1 13.83 1.65 -14.44
N HIS A 2 14.59 1.94 -13.39
CA HIS A 2 15.24 0.87 -12.63
C HIS A 2 14.16 0.18 -11.81
N LEU A 3 13.75 -1.02 -12.23
CA LEU A 3 12.79 -1.82 -11.48
C LEU A 3 13.50 -2.40 -10.25
N THR A 4 13.65 -1.57 -9.21
CA THR A 4 14.33 -1.95 -7.98
C THR A 4 13.49 -3.02 -7.28
N LYS A 5 14.12 -3.99 -6.61
CA LYS A 5 13.42 -5.06 -5.86
C LYS A 5 12.40 -4.51 -4.84
N ALA A 6 12.55 -3.26 -4.41
CA ALA A 6 11.59 -2.56 -3.55
C ALA A 6 10.19 -2.42 -4.19
N HIS A 7 10.10 -2.27 -5.51
CA HIS A 7 8.82 -2.21 -6.23
C HIS A 7 8.06 -3.55 -6.18
N LEU A 8 8.76 -4.69 -6.05
CA LEU A 8 8.09 -5.98 -5.84
C LEU A 8 7.32 -6.02 -4.52
N ALA A 9 7.65 -5.19 -3.53
CA ALA A 9 6.91 -5.11 -2.28
C ALA A 9 5.46 -4.62 -2.49
N LEU A 10 5.17 -3.88 -3.57
CA LEU A 10 3.81 -3.47 -3.95
C LEU A 10 2.96 -4.63 -4.47
N ILE A 11 3.54 -5.73 -4.92
CA ILE A 11 2.78 -6.91 -5.33
C ILE A 11 2.15 -7.59 -4.12
N LEU A 12 2.78 -7.49 -2.94
CA LEU A 12 2.32 -8.14 -1.72
C LEU A 12 0.87 -7.74 -1.33
N PRO A 13 0.52 -6.44 -1.19
CA PRO A 13 -0.85 -6.04 -0.87
C PRO A 13 -1.85 -6.40 -1.98
N ILE A 14 -1.45 -6.30 -3.25
CA ILE A 14 -2.30 -6.66 -4.39
C ILE A 14 -2.64 -8.16 -4.33
N ALA A 15 -1.62 -9.01 -4.15
CA ALA A 15 -1.78 -10.45 -4.05
C ALA A 15 -2.68 -10.82 -2.87
N ALA A 16 -2.51 -10.16 -1.73
CA ALA A 16 -3.35 -10.40 -0.56
C ALA A 16 -4.83 -10.04 -0.80
N LEU A 17 -5.10 -8.94 -1.50
CA LEU A 17 -6.46 -8.54 -1.86
C LEU A 17 -7.08 -9.48 -2.91
N VAL A 18 -6.30 -9.93 -3.90
CA VAL A 18 -6.75 -10.91 -4.91
C VAL A 18 -7.01 -12.28 -4.30
N LEU A 19 -6.18 -12.69 -3.34
CA LEU A 19 -6.34 -13.95 -2.62
C LEU A 19 -7.43 -13.90 -1.56
N THR A 20 -7.97 -12.70 -1.28
CA THR A 20 -9.01 -12.50 -0.28
C THR A 20 -10.10 -13.57 -0.36
N PRO A 21 -10.86 -13.77 -1.44
CA PRO A 21 -11.96 -14.76 -1.53
C PRO A 21 -11.60 -16.21 -1.20
N PHE A 22 -10.31 -16.59 -1.21
CA PHE A 22 -9.86 -17.94 -0.85
C PHE A 22 -9.71 -18.14 0.65
N PHE A 23 -9.76 -17.07 1.44
CA PHE A 23 -9.63 -17.18 2.89
C PHE A 23 -10.96 -17.60 3.55
N PRO A 24 -10.92 -18.58 4.46
CA PRO A 24 -12.12 -19.11 5.10
C PRO A 24 -12.82 -18.09 6.01
N PHE A 25 -12.10 -17.08 6.50
CA PHE A 25 -12.62 -16.12 7.47
C PHE A 25 -13.58 -15.06 6.90
N ILE A 26 -13.76 -15.04 5.56
CA ILE A 26 -14.66 -14.08 4.89
C ILE A 26 -16.11 -14.50 4.99
N ASN A 27 -16.35 -15.81 4.92
CA ASN A 27 -17.69 -16.39 4.95
C ASN A 27 -18.04 -16.96 6.32
N THR A 28 -17.17 -16.81 7.32
CA THR A 28 -17.47 -17.23 8.69
C THR A 28 -18.31 -16.19 9.41
N PRO A 29 -19.34 -16.61 10.17
CA PRO A 29 -20.05 -15.75 11.12
C PRO A 29 -19.22 -15.47 12.39
N ALA A 30 -17.93 -15.81 12.38
CA ALA A 30 -17.02 -15.54 13.47
C ALA A 30 -16.90 -14.03 13.65
N SER A 31 -16.94 -13.56 14.89
CA SER A 31 -16.72 -12.18 15.26
C SER A 31 -15.51 -12.08 16.17
N MET A 32 -14.56 -11.23 15.81
CA MET A 32 -13.41 -10.89 16.64
C MET A 32 -13.70 -9.57 17.35
N LEU A 33 -13.71 -9.56 18.69
CA LEU A 33 -14.08 -8.37 19.49
C LEU A 33 -15.46 -7.76 19.13
N GLY A 34 -16.38 -8.58 18.63
CA GLY A 34 -17.70 -8.13 18.16
C GLY A 34 -17.72 -7.57 16.73
N LEU A 35 -16.58 -7.56 16.03
CA LEU A 35 -16.44 -7.10 14.65
C LEU A 35 -16.13 -8.26 13.69
N PRO A 36 -16.58 -8.18 12.42
CA PRO A 36 -16.20 -9.14 11.40
C PRO A 36 -14.67 -9.20 11.19
N PRO A 37 -14.04 -10.39 11.13
CA PRO A 37 -12.62 -10.59 10.87
C PRO A 37 -12.10 -9.88 9.62
N ILE A 38 -12.95 -9.72 8.61
CA ILE A 38 -12.62 -8.98 7.38
C ILE A 38 -12.21 -7.52 7.64
N LEU A 39 -12.72 -6.88 8.69
CA LEU A 39 -12.33 -5.51 9.04
C LEU A 39 -10.88 -5.45 9.53
N PHE A 40 -10.45 -6.44 10.31
CA PHE A 40 -9.05 -6.54 10.75
C PHE A 40 -8.13 -6.89 9.59
N TRP A 41 -8.59 -7.72 8.66
CA TRP A 41 -7.84 -8.03 7.43
C TRP A 41 -7.61 -6.78 6.59
N VAL A 42 -8.69 -6.06 6.23
CA VAL A 42 -8.60 -4.83 5.43
C VAL A 42 -7.81 -3.74 6.16
N GLY A 43 -8.08 -3.54 7.46
CA GLY A 43 -7.35 -2.56 8.28
C GLY A 43 -5.86 -2.89 8.40
N GLY A 44 -5.51 -4.16 8.60
CA GLY A 44 -4.13 -4.62 8.64
C GLY A 44 -3.41 -4.38 7.31
N TRP A 45 -4.08 -4.66 6.19
CA TRP A 45 -3.52 -4.38 4.87
C TRP A 45 -3.39 -2.90 4.56
N ALA A 46 -4.32 -2.05 4.99
CA ALA A 46 -4.20 -0.59 4.85
C ALA A 46 -2.95 -0.04 5.57
N ILE A 47 -2.69 -0.51 6.80
CA ILE A 47 -1.48 -0.13 7.56
C ILE A 47 -0.23 -0.67 6.86
N ALA A 48 -0.24 -1.94 6.45
CA ALA A 48 0.89 -2.56 5.76
C ALA A 48 1.23 -1.84 4.44
N THR A 49 0.23 -1.48 3.62
CA THR A 49 0.45 -0.69 2.40
C THR A 49 1.07 0.67 2.71
N THR A 50 0.57 1.35 3.75
CA THR A 50 1.09 2.65 4.16
C THR A 50 2.57 2.55 4.55
N LEU A 51 2.93 1.51 5.30
CA LEU A 51 4.33 1.26 5.68
C LEU A 51 5.21 0.92 4.47
N ILE A 52 4.73 0.08 3.54
CA ILE A 52 5.46 -0.27 2.32
C ILE A 52 5.72 0.98 1.48
N LEU A 53 4.71 1.83 1.29
CA LEU A 53 4.83 3.10 0.59
C LEU A 53 5.80 4.05 1.30
N SER A 54 5.72 4.17 2.62
CA SER A 54 6.62 5.00 3.41
C SER A 54 8.08 4.53 3.30
N MET A 55 8.31 3.22 3.34
CA MET A 55 9.65 2.64 3.16
C MET A 55 10.18 2.86 1.74
N LEU A 56 9.34 2.69 0.73
CA LEU A 56 9.71 2.93 -0.67
C LEU A 56 10.09 4.40 -0.89
N TYR A 57 9.25 5.33 -0.43
CA TYR A 57 9.53 6.76 -0.52
C TYR A 57 10.86 7.14 0.15
N ARG A 58 11.14 6.56 1.33
CA ARG A 58 12.40 6.81 2.04
C ARG A 58 13.63 6.22 1.34
N SER A 59 13.45 5.25 0.46
CA SER A 59 14.53 4.56 -0.25
C SER A 59 14.86 5.20 -1.60
N GLU A 60 14.00 6.08 -2.10
CA GLU A 60 14.12 6.73 -3.41
C GLU A 60 14.22 8.26 -3.25
N PRO A 61 15.40 8.80 -2.89
CA PRO A 61 15.62 10.24 -2.79
C PRO A 61 15.42 10.98 -4.13
N GLU A 62 15.43 10.28 -5.27
CA GLU A 62 15.22 10.82 -6.62
C GLU A 62 13.78 11.30 -6.91
N LEU A 63 12.79 10.90 -6.11
CA LEU A 63 11.42 11.42 -6.20
C LEU A 63 11.26 12.80 -5.53
N ASP A 64 12.20 13.21 -4.68
CA ASP A 64 12.19 14.51 -3.98
C ASP A 64 12.52 15.66 -4.96
N ASP A 65 13.50 15.43 -5.84
CA ASP A 65 13.99 16.43 -6.80
C ASP A 65 12.97 16.73 -7.93
N THR A 66 12.14 15.76 -8.30
CA THR A 66 11.15 15.90 -9.39
C THR A 66 9.93 16.75 -8.98
N ILE A 67 9.57 16.73 -7.69
CA ILE A 67 8.48 17.56 -7.17
C ILE A 67 8.91 19.03 -7.07
N ALA A 68 10.18 19.29 -6.77
CA ALA A 68 10.74 20.64 -6.77
C ALA A 68 10.74 21.29 -8.16
N ASP A 69 11.15 20.55 -9.20
CA ASP A 69 11.24 21.08 -10.58
C ASP A 69 9.84 21.37 -11.18
N THR A 70 8.82 20.60 -10.81
CA THR A 70 7.43 20.83 -11.26
C THR A 70 6.80 22.06 -10.59
N ALA A 71 7.15 22.35 -9.32
CA ALA A 71 6.63 23.51 -8.59
C ALA A 71 7.25 24.84 -9.05
N GLU A 72 8.50 24.82 -9.54
CA GLU A 72 9.13 26.00 -10.15
C GLU A 72 8.67 26.24 -11.60
N GLN A 73 8.10 25.22 -12.24
CA GLN A 73 7.59 25.28 -13.62
C GLN A 73 6.12 25.72 -13.74
N GLU A 74 5.38 25.94 -12.66
CA GLU A 74 4.06 26.61 -12.73
C GLU A 74 4.31 28.10 -13.01
N PRO A 75 4.23 28.56 -14.27
CA PRO A 75 4.55 29.93 -14.60
C PRO A 75 3.32 30.74 -14.22
N HIS A 76 3.53 31.81 -13.45
CA HIS A 76 2.57 32.89 -13.27
C HIS A 76 1.78 33.17 -14.57
N ALA A 77 0.52 32.74 -14.60
CA ALA A 77 -0.47 33.12 -15.61
C ALA A 77 -1.25 34.34 -15.12
#